data_AF-A0A3A2ZK49-F1
#
_entry.id   AF-A0A3A2ZK49-F1
#
_cell.length_a   1.000
_cell.length_b   1.000
_cell.length_c   1.000
_cell.angle_alpha   90.00
_cell.angle_beta   90.00
_cell.angle_gamma   90.00
#
_symmetry.space_group_name_H-M   'P 1'
#
loop_
_entity.id
_entity.type
_entity.pdbx_description
1 polymer ?
#
loop_
_entity_poly.entity_id
_entity_poly.type
_entity_poly.pdbx_seq_one_letter_code
_entity_poly.pdbx_strand_id
1 'polypeptide(L)'
;MAKSEGIAPTTEPRHRPVDNFEPEDCCVMCHTTPGRRCKRCRSTYYCSQVCQRSDYRSHQHLCRQLATAPSRPSPEHKRAIFFPVDTDQPRLIWIPCRRQYDDDDLGPWTKVDHHPYLGPDQPPKGTMRIEHNPVRSRNLGSGFAAWAPYKQGHCISVLHRDAYLRDGSPTNRSISASVRASCTSTPAHEYRGPMIALREIHHEDYDDITLADFRHLMDYLVSYRNTHIRESVPDLHHGANTTVRGVKICCYGEVKLHGSEAFVGVDVTRANRIALGEGSISPISVCLGMPIRFWKDRDGEFYRDPAGWEENMTADSNPNVASMMVETDPSSESWGWASLYWNSEIGNVWAVREDGRDLSVDDVAMMCCFARRKMQRMFEDVMESGSRLEDRRRIVELITWENMVAYWEEAGGDTRERYKRGRAPYRQGGTATL
;
A
#
# COMPACT_ATOMS: atom_id res chain seq x y z
N MET A 1 -19.78 21.29 -52.76
CA MET A 1 -19.68 19.85 -52.40
C MET A 1 -18.20 19.52 -52.39
N ALA A 2 -17.53 19.06 -51.33
CA ALA A 2 -17.94 18.64 -49.99
C ALA A 2 -16.84 19.09 -49.00
N LYS A 3 -17.26 19.50 -47.79
CA LYS A 3 -16.35 19.85 -46.69
C LYS A 3 -15.81 18.56 -46.08
N SER A 4 -14.50 18.45 -45.93
CA SER A 4 -13.87 17.38 -45.14
C SER A 4 -14.11 17.67 -43.66
N GLU A 5 -15.02 16.91 -43.05
CA GLU A 5 -15.24 16.92 -41.61
C GLU A 5 -14.05 16.26 -40.92
N GLY A 6 -13.29 17.05 -40.16
CA GLY A 6 -12.27 16.53 -39.26
C GLY A 6 -12.95 15.86 -38.08
N ILE A 7 -12.84 14.53 -38.01
CA ILE A 7 -13.22 13.76 -36.82
C ILE A 7 -12.18 14.10 -35.74
N ALA A 8 -12.57 14.96 -34.80
CA ALA A 8 -11.81 15.18 -33.58
C ALA A 8 -11.82 13.88 -32.77
N PRO A 9 -10.68 13.39 -32.26
CA PRO A 9 -10.66 12.22 -31.40
C PRO A 9 -11.39 12.58 -30.09
N THR A 10 -12.58 11.99 -29.90
CA THR A 10 -13.27 11.94 -28.63
C THR A 10 -12.38 11.21 -27.63
N THR A 11 -11.64 11.98 -26.85
CA THR A 11 -10.96 11.48 -25.66
C THR A 11 -12.05 11.24 -24.63
N GLU A 12 -12.55 10.00 -24.58
CA GLU A 12 -13.27 9.57 -23.39
C GLU A 12 -12.37 9.79 -22.17
N PRO A 13 -12.90 10.39 -21.09
CA PRO A 13 -12.12 10.62 -19.89
C PRO A 13 -11.69 9.26 -19.37
N ARG A 14 -10.37 9.01 -19.37
CA ARG A 14 -9.75 7.85 -18.72
C ARG A 14 -10.40 7.68 -17.35
N HIS A 15 -11.24 6.65 -17.21
CA HIS A 15 -11.82 6.27 -15.94
C HIS A 15 -10.63 5.98 -15.00
N ARG A 16 -10.35 6.91 -14.09
CA ARG A 16 -9.28 6.76 -13.11
C ARG A 16 -9.69 5.68 -12.11
N PRO A 17 -8.73 4.92 -11.56
CA PRO A 17 -8.98 4.11 -10.37
C PRO A 17 -9.61 5.01 -9.30
N VAL A 18 -10.72 4.58 -8.72
CA VAL A 18 -11.31 5.26 -7.57
C VAL A 18 -10.27 5.17 -6.45
N ASP A 19 -9.74 6.31 -6.01
CA ASP A 19 -8.87 6.34 -4.84
C ASP A 19 -9.64 5.73 -3.66
N ASN A 20 -9.19 4.57 -3.17
CA ASN A 20 -9.83 3.84 -2.07
C ASN A 20 -9.61 4.60 -0.75
N PHE A 21 -10.48 5.57 -0.45
CA PHE A 21 -10.58 6.17 0.87
C PHE A 21 -11.32 5.21 1.80
N GLU A 22 -10.71 4.88 2.93
CA GLU A 22 -11.30 3.97 3.91
C GLU A 22 -12.52 4.64 4.57
N PRO A 23 -13.67 3.94 4.69
CA PRO A 23 -14.88 4.49 5.29
C PRO A 23 -14.64 5.14 6.66
N GLU A 24 -15.32 6.26 6.95
CA GLU A 24 -15.15 6.95 8.23
C GLU A 24 -15.59 6.11 9.44
N ASP A 25 -16.45 5.10 9.23
CA ASP A 25 -16.98 4.20 10.26
C ASP A 25 -16.13 2.92 10.46
N CYS A 26 -14.99 2.81 9.79
CA CYS A 26 -14.05 1.71 10.00
C CYS A 26 -13.22 1.88 11.28
N CYS A 27 -12.67 0.78 11.80
CA CYS A 27 -11.80 0.84 12.96
C CYS A 27 -10.54 1.69 12.71
N VAL A 28 -10.29 2.69 13.56
CA VAL A 28 -9.12 3.58 13.45
C VAL A 28 -7.76 2.86 13.53
N MET A 29 -7.74 1.66 14.14
CA MET A 29 -6.51 0.89 14.37
C MET A 29 -6.23 -0.15 13.27
N CYS A 30 -7.26 -0.78 12.70
CA CYS A 30 -7.10 -1.93 11.81
C CYS A 30 -8.01 -1.94 10.56
N HIS A 31 -8.82 -0.89 10.37
CA HIS A 31 -9.72 -0.68 9.23
C HIS A 31 -10.89 -1.67 9.12
N THR A 32 -11.03 -2.60 10.06
CA THR A 32 -12.19 -3.50 10.07
C THR A 32 -13.49 -2.70 10.20
N THR A 33 -14.44 -3.02 9.31
CA THR A 33 -15.78 -2.41 9.24
C THR A 33 -16.84 -3.49 9.48
N PRO A 34 -17.93 -3.19 10.22
CA PRO A 34 -18.22 -1.93 10.89
C PRO A 34 -17.46 -1.76 12.21
N GLY A 35 -16.99 -0.55 12.47
CA GLY A 35 -16.48 -0.16 13.78
C GLY A 35 -17.61 0.30 14.72
N ARG A 36 -17.37 0.25 16.02
CA ARG A 36 -18.26 0.81 17.05
C ARG A 36 -17.66 2.08 17.63
N ARG A 37 -18.49 3.13 17.73
CA ARG A 37 -18.07 4.41 18.30
C ARG A 37 -17.59 4.27 19.75
N CYS A 38 -16.56 5.02 20.11
CA CYS A 38 -16.18 5.21 21.50
C CYS A 38 -17.40 5.68 22.32
N LYS A 39 -17.75 4.96 23.39
CA LYS A 39 -18.95 5.24 24.19
C LYS A 39 -18.97 6.64 24.83
N ARG A 40 -17.79 7.23 25.05
CA ARG A 40 -17.64 8.54 25.70
C ARG A 40 -17.70 9.69 24.71
N CYS A 41 -16.73 9.77 23.80
CA CYS A 41 -16.56 10.91 22.90
C CYS A 41 -17.32 10.77 21.57
N ARG A 42 -17.70 9.54 21.19
CA ARG A 42 -18.37 9.20 19.92
C ARG A 42 -17.65 9.65 18.63
N SER A 43 -16.36 10.02 18.71
CA SER A 43 -15.61 10.64 17.61
C SER A 43 -14.62 9.71 16.89
N THR A 44 -14.56 8.45 17.26
CA THR A 44 -13.72 7.44 16.61
C THR A 44 -14.34 6.05 16.78
N TYR A 45 -13.98 5.13 15.91
CA TYR A 45 -14.56 3.79 15.82
C TYR A 45 -13.53 2.69 16.09
N TYR A 46 -13.95 1.64 16.78
CA TYR A 46 -13.16 0.44 17.05
C TYR A 46 -13.95 -0.83 16.74
N CYS A 47 -13.36 -1.82 16.07
CA CYS A 47 -14.02 -3.11 15.84
C CYS A 47 -14.12 -3.94 17.14
N SER A 48 -13.15 -3.78 18.05
CA SER A 48 -13.03 -4.57 19.27
C SER A 48 -12.56 -3.74 20.48
N GLN A 49 -12.73 -4.30 21.69
CA GLN A 49 -12.14 -3.70 22.90
C GLN A 49 -10.61 -3.70 22.87
N VAL A 50 -9.99 -4.63 22.13
CA VAL A 50 -8.53 -4.71 21.98
C VAL A 50 -8.02 -3.48 21.25
N CYS A 51 -8.59 -3.18 20.08
CA CYS A 51 -8.24 -1.96 19.33
C CYS A 51 -8.51 -0.68 20.14
N GLN A 52 -9.60 -0.66 20.93
CA GLN A 52 -9.88 0.47 21.81
C GLN A 52 -8.83 0.63 22.93
N ARG A 53 -8.40 -0.46 23.57
CA ARG A 53 -7.38 -0.43 24.63
C ARG A 53 -6.00 -0.04 24.10
N SER A 54 -5.68 -0.51 22.90
CA SER A 54 -4.47 -0.16 22.17
C SER A 54 -4.38 1.35 21.92
N ASP A 55 -5.45 1.98 21.43
CA ASP A 55 -5.47 3.44 21.24
C ASP A 55 -5.61 4.24 22.55
N TYR A 56 -6.09 3.61 23.63
CA TYR A 56 -6.55 4.30 24.85
C TYR A 56 -5.53 5.32 25.40
N ARG A 57 -4.24 4.96 25.43
CA ARG A 57 -3.20 5.83 26.03
C ARG A 57 -3.08 7.17 25.34
N SER A 58 -3.21 7.19 24.01
CA SER A 58 -3.26 8.41 23.23
C SER A 58 -4.66 9.04 23.32
N HIS A 59 -5.69 8.26 23.03
CA HIS A 59 -7.08 8.70 22.98
C HIS A 59 -7.53 9.45 24.24
N GLN A 60 -7.12 8.99 25.43
CA GLN A 60 -7.54 9.55 26.71
C GLN A 60 -7.19 11.04 26.91
N HIS A 61 -6.12 11.54 26.25
CA HIS A 61 -5.71 12.94 26.35
C HIS A 61 -6.84 13.91 25.98
N LEU A 62 -7.62 13.55 24.94
CA LEU A 62 -8.66 14.40 24.37
C LEU A 62 -10.07 13.80 24.47
N CYS A 63 -10.21 12.50 24.75
CA CYS A 63 -11.51 11.82 24.84
C CYS A 63 -12.50 12.52 25.77
N ARG A 64 -12.06 12.86 26.99
CA ARG A 64 -12.91 13.56 27.95
C ARG A 64 -13.19 14.99 27.49
N GLN A 65 -12.17 15.71 27.02
CA GLN A 65 -12.31 17.09 26.54
C GLN A 65 -13.36 17.18 25.43
N LEU A 66 -13.36 16.24 24.48
CA LEU A 66 -14.33 16.21 23.39
C LEU A 66 -15.75 15.93 23.89
N ALA A 67 -15.89 14.97 24.82
CA ALA A 67 -17.18 14.58 25.37
C ALA A 67 -17.83 15.69 26.22
N THR A 68 -17.01 16.60 26.76
CA THR A 68 -17.47 17.74 27.57
C THR A 68 -17.16 19.08 26.92
N ALA A 69 -16.90 19.10 25.60
CA ALA A 69 -16.55 20.32 24.90
C ALA A 69 -17.75 21.29 24.90
N PRO A 70 -17.52 22.61 25.07
CA PRO A 70 -18.58 23.58 24.91
C PRO A 70 -19.11 23.56 23.48
N SER A 71 -20.35 24.02 23.29
CA SER A 71 -20.93 24.21 21.97
C SER A 71 -20.06 25.10 21.09
N ARG A 72 -20.07 24.85 19.79
CA ARG A 72 -19.38 25.65 18.79
C ARG A 72 -19.78 27.13 18.94
N PRO A 73 -18.83 28.08 19.12
CA PRO A 73 -19.15 29.49 19.34
C PRO A 73 -19.85 30.16 18.16
N SER A 74 -19.44 29.84 16.93
CA SER A 74 -20.09 30.31 15.70
C SER A 74 -19.83 29.33 14.54
N PRO A 75 -20.56 29.40 13.41
CA PRO A 75 -20.31 28.57 12.23
C PRO A 75 -18.89 28.70 11.66
N GLU A 76 -18.25 29.86 11.85
CA GLU A 76 -16.87 30.14 11.43
C GLU A 76 -15.82 29.52 12.35
N HIS A 77 -16.21 28.94 13.49
CA HIS A 77 -15.26 28.22 14.33
C HIS A 77 -15.20 26.75 13.94
N LYS A 78 -13.98 26.26 13.70
CA LYS A 78 -13.72 24.84 13.50
C LYS A 78 -12.98 24.30 14.71
N ARG A 79 -13.24 23.05 15.05
CA ARG A 79 -12.54 22.37 16.14
C ARG A 79 -11.12 22.02 15.68
N ALA A 80 -10.14 22.39 16.51
CA ALA A 80 -8.73 22.10 16.29
C ALA A 80 -8.09 21.49 17.55
N ILE A 81 -6.91 20.91 17.39
CA ILE A 81 -6.08 20.43 18.50
C ILE A 81 -4.89 21.36 18.64
N PHE A 82 -4.75 21.98 19.80
CA PHE A 82 -3.62 22.82 20.16
C PHE A 82 -2.62 22.04 21.01
N PHE A 83 -1.34 22.14 20.63
CA PHE A 83 -0.21 21.57 21.33
C PHE A 83 0.61 22.68 21.99
N PRO A 84 0.28 23.07 23.23
CA PRO A 84 1.04 24.06 23.99
C PRO A 84 2.46 23.56 24.29
N VAL A 85 3.43 24.48 24.37
CA VAL A 85 4.84 24.12 24.60
C VAL A 85 5.12 23.81 26.07
N ASP A 86 4.41 24.49 26.97
CA ASP A 86 4.64 24.53 28.41
C ASP A 86 3.96 23.38 29.19
N THR A 87 3.05 22.64 28.55
CA THR A 87 2.30 21.56 29.21
C THR A 87 2.37 20.24 28.46
N ASP A 88 2.20 19.13 29.16
CA ASP A 88 2.20 17.79 28.57
C ASP A 88 0.83 17.40 27.97
N GLN A 89 -0.18 18.27 28.05
CA GLN A 89 -1.55 17.96 27.64
C GLN A 89 -1.95 18.73 26.37
N PRO A 90 -2.35 18.05 25.28
CA PRO A 90 -2.98 18.72 24.15
C PRO A 90 -4.37 19.22 24.55
N ARG A 91 -4.85 20.25 23.86
CA ARG A 91 -6.14 20.90 24.15
C ARG A 91 -7.00 20.94 22.91
N LEU A 92 -8.29 20.64 23.07
CA LEU A 92 -9.26 20.98 22.04
C LEU A 92 -9.60 22.46 22.13
N ILE A 93 -9.56 23.13 20.98
CA ILE A 93 -9.86 24.56 20.86
C ILE A 93 -10.87 24.78 19.74
N TRP A 94 -11.63 25.86 19.85
CA TRP A 94 -12.40 26.43 18.76
C TRP A 94 -11.56 27.54 18.13
N ILE A 95 -11.17 27.38 16.86
CA ILE A 95 -10.35 28.36 16.15
C ILE A 95 -11.18 29.05 15.06
N PRO A 96 -11.13 30.39 14.96
CA PRO A 96 -11.80 31.11 13.89
C PRO A 96 -11.18 30.75 12.52
N CYS A 97 -12.03 30.36 11.59
CA CYS A 97 -11.74 30.07 10.19
C CYS A 97 -12.65 30.98 9.35
N ARG A 98 -12.17 32.18 9.01
CA ARG A 98 -12.96 33.21 8.32
C ARG A 98 -12.72 33.16 6.83
N ARG A 99 -13.80 33.13 6.05
CA ARG A 99 -13.72 33.26 4.60
C ARG A 99 -13.24 34.67 4.25
N GLN A 100 -12.28 34.76 3.36
CA GLN A 100 -11.73 35.98 2.80
C GLN A 100 -12.06 36.01 1.31
N TYR A 101 -12.21 37.23 0.80
CA TYR A 101 -12.47 37.53 -0.59
C TYR A 101 -11.44 38.58 -0.97
N ASP A 102 -10.53 38.22 -1.86
CA ASP A 102 -9.57 39.18 -2.40
C ASP A 102 -10.12 39.72 -3.73
N ASP A 103 -9.82 40.99 -4.02
CA ASP A 103 -10.30 41.68 -5.23
C ASP A 103 -9.65 41.12 -6.53
N ASP A 104 -8.61 40.28 -6.41
CA ASP A 104 -7.74 39.82 -7.50
C ASP A 104 -8.18 38.48 -8.15
N ASP A 105 -9.48 38.14 -8.15
CA ASP A 105 -10.08 36.97 -8.86
C ASP A 105 -9.55 35.57 -8.48
N LEU A 106 -8.74 35.42 -7.42
CA LEU A 106 -8.20 34.12 -6.96
C LEU A 106 -9.24 33.22 -6.25
N GLY A 107 -10.50 33.63 -6.23
CA GLY A 107 -11.57 32.95 -5.51
C GLY A 107 -11.46 33.12 -3.98
N PRO A 108 -12.52 32.78 -3.24
CA PRO A 108 -12.51 32.93 -1.80
C PRO A 108 -11.60 31.89 -1.14
N TRP A 109 -10.88 32.30 -0.09
CA TRP A 109 -10.02 31.41 0.72
C TRP A 109 -10.32 31.55 2.21
N THR A 110 -10.07 30.51 3.01
CA THR A 110 -10.31 30.58 4.45
C THR A 110 -9.05 30.93 5.25
N LYS A 111 -9.10 32.07 5.96
CA LYS A 111 -8.09 32.51 6.91
C LYS A 111 -8.31 31.90 8.28
N VAL A 112 -7.34 31.10 8.72
CA VAL A 112 -7.29 30.57 10.09
C VAL A 112 -6.61 31.58 11.01
N ASP A 113 -7.29 31.99 12.07
CA ASP A 113 -6.75 32.89 13.10
C ASP A 113 -5.87 32.14 14.10
N HIS A 114 -4.64 31.85 13.66
CA HIS A 114 -3.66 31.03 14.38
C HIS A 114 -2.72 31.84 15.28
N HIS A 115 -2.69 33.17 15.13
CA HIS A 115 -1.76 34.04 15.86
C HIS A 115 -1.90 33.95 17.39
N PRO A 116 -3.10 33.85 18.00
CA PRO A 116 -3.24 33.68 19.44
C PRO A 116 -2.54 32.45 20.01
N TYR A 117 -2.21 31.47 19.14
CA TYR A 117 -1.67 30.18 19.53
C TYR A 117 -0.20 29.99 19.09
N LEU A 118 0.22 30.54 17.95
CA LEU A 118 1.59 30.38 17.45
C LEU A 118 2.61 31.39 18.02
N GLY A 119 2.11 32.45 18.66
CA GLY A 119 2.94 33.45 19.34
C GLY A 119 2.50 34.89 19.03
N PRO A 120 2.68 35.82 19.98
CA PRO A 120 2.26 37.22 19.83
C PRO A 120 3.06 37.98 18.77
N ASP A 121 4.21 37.46 18.37
CA ASP A 121 5.13 38.01 17.37
C ASP A 121 4.70 37.75 15.92
N GLN A 122 3.52 37.15 15.71
CA GLN A 122 2.93 36.89 14.39
C GLN A 122 3.91 36.23 13.40
N PRO A 123 4.48 35.07 13.77
CA PRO A 123 5.49 34.42 12.95
C PRO A 123 4.94 33.99 11.59
N PRO A 124 5.76 33.94 10.53
CA PRO A 124 5.41 33.21 9.32
C PRO A 124 5.02 31.77 9.67
N LYS A 125 3.89 31.31 9.12
CA LYS A 125 3.38 29.96 9.38
C LYS A 125 3.91 28.98 8.35
N GLY A 126 4.37 27.82 8.83
CA GLY A 126 4.53 26.62 8.03
C GLY A 126 3.28 25.73 8.14
N THR A 127 3.15 24.76 7.24
CA THR A 127 2.03 23.80 7.26
C THR A 127 2.54 22.42 6.84
N MET A 128 2.44 21.45 7.74
CA MET A 128 2.62 20.03 7.41
C MET A 128 1.26 19.42 7.08
N ARG A 129 1.13 18.77 5.92
CA ARG A 129 -0.10 18.12 5.48
C ARG A 129 0.01 16.61 5.54
N ILE A 130 -1.00 15.97 6.10
CA ILE A 130 -1.06 14.52 6.29
C ILE A 130 -2.27 13.98 5.52
N GLU A 131 -2.00 13.43 4.36
CA GLU A 131 -2.98 12.78 3.47
C GLU A 131 -2.98 11.25 3.63
N HIS A 132 -1.85 10.71 4.10
CA HIS A 132 -1.65 9.28 4.30
C HIS A 132 -1.02 9.01 5.68
N ASN A 133 -1.56 8.01 6.39
CA ASN A 133 -0.96 7.47 7.60
C ASN A 133 -0.23 6.15 7.25
N PRO A 134 1.11 6.14 7.16
CA PRO A 134 1.87 4.96 6.78
C PRO A 134 1.91 3.89 7.87
N VAL A 135 1.74 4.24 9.15
CA VAL A 135 1.75 3.30 10.27
C VAL A 135 0.53 2.39 10.24
N ARG A 136 -0.64 2.97 9.93
CA ARG A 136 -1.91 2.22 9.81
C ARG A 136 -2.27 1.87 8.39
N SER A 137 -1.49 2.35 7.42
CA SER A 137 -1.73 2.16 6.00
C SER A 137 -3.07 2.74 5.53
N ARG A 138 -3.39 3.96 5.99
CA ARG A 138 -4.69 4.62 5.75
C ARG A 138 -4.54 5.84 4.84
N ASN A 139 -5.32 5.88 3.77
CA ASN A 139 -5.52 7.07 2.94
C ASN A 139 -6.66 7.91 3.52
N LEU A 140 -6.38 9.17 3.84
CA LEU A 140 -7.34 10.16 4.34
C LEU A 140 -7.87 11.03 3.20
N GLY A 141 -6.98 11.41 2.28
CA GLY A 141 -7.27 12.29 1.17
C GLY A 141 -6.12 12.28 0.16
N SER A 142 -6.24 13.12 -0.86
CA SER A 142 -5.25 13.29 -1.91
C SER A 142 -5.36 14.70 -2.49
N GLY A 143 -4.23 15.28 -2.89
CA GLY A 143 -4.21 16.47 -3.73
C GLY A 143 -4.36 17.82 -3.00
N PHE A 144 -4.00 17.91 -1.73
CA PHE A 144 -3.89 19.16 -0.98
C PHE A 144 -2.54 19.88 -1.20
N ALA A 145 -1.66 19.36 -2.05
CA ALA A 145 -0.52 20.10 -2.59
C ALA A 145 -1.00 21.19 -3.57
N ALA A 146 -0.33 22.36 -3.57
CA ALA A 146 -0.76 23.52 -4.36
C ALA A 146 -0.85 23.28 -5.88
N TRP A 147 -0.07 22.33 -6.40
CA TRP A 147 0.00 21.98 -7.81
C TRP A 147 -0.88 20.78 -8.19
N ALA A 148 -1.55 20.15 -7.21
CA ALA A 148 -2.37 19.00 -7.49
C ALA A 148 -3.66 19.42 -8.24
N PRO A 149 -4.03 18.72 -9.33
CA PRO A 149 -5.13 19.16 -10.18
C PRO A 149 -6.51 18.97 -9.55
N TYR A 150 -6.64 18.09 -8.54
CA TYR A 150 -7.89 17.79 -7.87
C TYR A 150 -7.61 17.44 -6.41
N LYS A 151 -8.50 17.83 -5.49
CA LYS A 151 -8.46 17.38 -4.10
C LYS A 151 -9.62 16.42 -3.81
N GLN A 152 -9.36 15.38 -3.02
CA GLN A 152 -10.35 14.40 -2.59
C GLN A 152 -10.12 14.01 -1.13
N GLY A 153 -11.19 13.61 -0.43
CA GLY A 153 -11.13 13.27 1.00
C GLY A 153 -10.76 14.45 1.88
N HIS A 154 -9.96 14.19 2.91
CA HIS A 154 -9.43 15.21 3.82
C HIS A 154 -7.94 15.04 4.10
N CYS A 155 -7.29 16.10 4.56
CA CYS A 155 -5.95 16.00 5.14
C CYS A 155 -5.91 16.61 6.54
N ILE A 156 -4.93 16.19 7.34
CA ILE A 156 -4.67 16.81 8.64
C ILE A 156 -3.56 17.84 8.44
N SER A 157 -3.89 19.10 8.66
CA SER A 157 -2.98 20.24 8.50
C SER A 157 -2.46 20.69 9.85
N VAL A 158 -1.15 20.56 10.05
CA VAL A 158 -0.45 20.99 11.26
C VAL A 158 0.22 22.33 10.99
N LEU A 159 -0.35 23.39 11.55
CA LEU A 159 0.21 24.73 11.53
C LEU A 159 1.30 24.85 12.60
N HIS A 160 2.44 25.41 12.22
CA HIS A 160 3.59 25.63 13.09
C HIS A 160 4.30 26.93 12.69
N ARG A 161 5.21 27.41 13.54
CA ARG A 161 6.13 28.50 13.19
C ARG A 161 7.08 28.01 12.11
N ASP A 162 7.20 28.69 10.97
CA ASP A 162 8.01 28.19 9.86
C ASP A 162 9.49 28.02 10.24
N ALA A 163 10.00 28.91 11.10
CA ALA A 163 11.38 28.94 11.54
C ALA A 163 11.65 28.19 12.86
N TYR A 164 10.76 27.31 13.36
CA TYR A 164 10.88 26.73 14.72
C TYR A 164 12.20 25.98 15.00
N LEU A 165 12.91 25.53 13.96
CA LEU A 165 14.21 24.85 14.11
C LEU A 165 15.38 25.81 14.39
N ARG A 166 15.21 27.10 14.10
CA ARG A 166 16.28 28.11 14.14
C ARG A 166 15.91 29.41 14.87
N ASP A 167 14.64 29.61 15.22
CA ASP A 167 14.15 30.82 15.91
C ASP A 167 14.24 30.73 17.45
N GLY A 168 14.84 29.67 17.99
CA GLY A 168 14.95 29.44 19.43
C GLY A 168 13.69 28.85 20.08
N SER A 169 12.71 28.40 19.28
CA SER A 169 11.51 27.73 19.81
C SER A 169 11.85 26.57 20.76
N PRO A 170 11.21 26.47 21.94
CA PRO A 170 11.46 25.36 22.86
C PRO A 170 10.82 24.06 22.37
N THR A 171 11.35 22.91 22.81
CA THR A 171 10.77 21.59 22.53
C THR A 171 9.31 21.52 22.96
N ASN A 172 8.44 21.07 22.07
CA ASN A 172 7.01 20.97 22.35
C ASN A 172 6.72 19.77 23.28
N ARG A 173 6.47 20.06 24.56
CA ARG A 173 6.20 19.05 25.57
C ARG A 173 4.88 18.30 25.33
N SER A 174 3.86 18.99 24.84
CA SER A 174 2.54 18.41 24.55
C SER A 174 2.63 17.34 23.46
N ILE A 175 3.33 17.63 22.36
CA ILE A 175 3.62 16.65 21.30
C ILE A 175 4.44 15.50 21.87
N SER A 176 5.52 15.81 22.60
CA SER A 176 6.42 14.79 23.15
C SER A 176 5.69 13.82 24.09
N ALA A 177 4.75 14.30 24.90
CA ALA A 177 3.93 13.46 25.77
C ALA A 177 2.90 12.64 24.98
N SER A 178 2.22 13.26 24.01
CA SER A 178 1.20 12.60 23.19
C SER A 178 1.78 11.49 22.30
N VAL A 179 2.99 11.71 21.77
CA VAL A 179 3.76 10.73 21.01
C VAL A 179 4.23 9.58 21.90
N ARG A 180 4.80 9.87 23.09
CA ARG A 180 5.20 8.82 24.06
C ARG A 180 4.02 7.97 24.55
N ALA A 181 2.81 8.53 24.58
CA ALA A 181 1.61 7.77 24.89
C ALA A 181 1.20 6.82 23.75
N SER A 182 1.68 7.08 22.53
CA SER A 182 1.33 6.36 21.30
C SER A 182 2.37 5.31 20.87
N CYS A 183 3.63 5.46 21.26
CA CYS A 183 4.69 4.51 20.96
C CYS A 183 5.77 4.52 22.04
N THR A 184 6.53 3.43 22.14
CA THR A 184 7.69 3.33 23.03
C THR A 184 8.94 3.98 22.46
N SER A 185 8.95 4.28 21.16
CA SER A 185 10.08 4.89 20.47
C SER A 185 10.15 6.41 20.66
N THR A 186 11.37 6.91 20.74
CA THR A 186 11.64 8.35 20.61
C THR A 186 11.46 8.78 19.15
N PRO A 187 10.64 9.82 18.86
CA PRO A 187 10.49 10.34 17.51
C PRO A 187 11.85 10.83 16.97
N ALA A 188 12.13 10.57 15.70
CA ALA A 188 13.39 10.97 15.05
C ALA A 188 13.50 12.49 14.85
N HIS A 189 12.36 13.16 14.72
CA HIS A 189 12.28 14.59 14.50
C HIS A 189 11.89 15.33 15.79
N GLU A 190 12.61 16.40 16.10
CA GLU A 190 12.29 17.25 17.24
C GLU A 190 11.26 18.33 16.86
N TYR A 191 10.06 18.22 17.43
CA TYR A 191 9.01 19.23 17.25
C TYR A 191 9.18 20.35 18.27
N ARG A 192 9.37 21.59 17.79
CA ARG A 192 9.56 22.78 18.64
C ARG A 192 8.48 23.82 18.38
N GLY A 193 8.23 24.63 19.40
CA GLY A 193 7.24 25.71 19.36
C GLY A 193 5.80 25.19 19.44
N PRO A 194 4.83 26.10 19.64
CA PRO A 194 3.41 25.73 19.66
C PRO A 194 2.96 25.25 18.27
N MET A 195 2.02 24.31 18.24
CA MET A 195 1.46 23.79 16.99
C MET A 195 -0.06 23.61 17.08
N ILE A 196 -0.75 23.71 15.95
CA ILE A 196 -2.20 23.55 15.85
C ILE A 196 -2.49 22.53 14.75
N ALA A 197 -3.30 21.51 15.04
CA ALA A 197 -3.78 20.57 14.03
C ALA A 197 -5.25 20.82 13.69
N LEU A 198 -5.53 20.83 12.40
CA LEU A 198 -6.84 21.06 11.78
C LEU A 198 -7.15 19.95 10.78
N ARG A 199 -8.44 19.69 10.53
CA ARG A 199 -8.89 18.87 9.40
C ARG A 199 -9.17 19.80 8.23
N GLU A 200 -8.39 19.69 7.16
CA GLU A 200 -8.58 20.43 5.90
C GLU A 200 -9.42 19.55 4.95
N ILE A 201 -10.54 20.07 4.44
CA ILE A 201 -11.45 19.31 3.55
C ILE A 201 -11.60 20.00 2.21
N HIS A 202 -11.84 19.21 1.17
CA HIS A 202 -12.25 19.75 -0.13
C HIS A 202 -13.61 20.48 0.04
N HIS A 203 -13.75 21.66 -0.57
CA HIS A 203 -14.92 22.58 -0.55
C HIS A 203 -15.11 23.54 0.64
N GLU A 204 -14.98 23.11 1.90
CA GLU A 204 -15.20 24.01 3.06
C GLU A 204 -13.91 24.58 3.65
N ASP A 205 -12.76 24.29 3.03
CA ASP A 205 -11.39 24.50 3.51
C ASP A 205 -11.06 23.77 4.82
N TYR A 206 -11.93 23.80 5.83
CA TYR A 206 -11.71 23.15 7.13
C TYR A 206 -12.99 22.57 7.74
N ASP A 207 -12.86 21.45 8.44
CA ASP A 207 -13.91 20.81 9.23
C ASP A 207 -13.43 20.53 10.67
N ASP A 208 -14.33 20.10 11.54
CA ASP A 208 -14.03 19.76 12.92
C ASP A 208 -13.12 18.52 12.99
N ILE A 209 -11.90 18.71 13.50
CA ILE A 209 -10.99 17.59 13.73
C ILE A 209 -11.60 16.57 14.70
N THR A 210 -11.35 15.29 14.44
CA THR A 210 -11.85 14.15 15.19
C THR A 210 -10.73 13.46 15.99
N LEU A 211 -11.11 12.55 16.89
CA LEU A 211 -10.12 11.70 17.56
C LEU A 211 -9.58 10.57 16.69
N ALA A 212 -10.21 10.30 15.53
CA ALA A 212 -9.58 9.46 14.50
C ALA A 212 -8.40 10.22 13.86
N ASP A 213 -8.58 11.51 13.55
CA ASP A 213 -7.50 12.36 13.04
C ASP A 213 -6.37 12.49 14.06
N PHE A 214 -6.69 12.63 15.36
CA PHE A 214 -5.66 12.67 16.41
C PHE A 214 -4.79 11.41 16.40
N ARG A 215 -5.38 10.22 16.23
CA ARG A 215 -4.63 8.96 16.09
C ARG A 215 -3.69 9.00 14.89
N HIS A 216 -4.20 9.41 13.74
CA HIS A 216 -3.42 9.47 12.51
C HIS A 216 -2.30 10.53 12.57
N LEU A 217 -2.56 11.65 13.22
CA LEU A 217 -1.55 12.67 13.51
C LEU A 217 -0.43 12.13 14.40
N MET A 218 -0.76 11.45 15.50
CA MET A 218 0.26 10.88 16.37
C MET A 218 1.12 9.83 15.65
N ASP A 219 0.51 8.97 14.84
CA ASP A 219 1.23 8.00 14.01
C ASP A 219 2.17 8.69 13.02
N TYR A 220 1.70 9.76 12.37
CA TYR A 220 2.53 10.56 11.48
C TYR A 220 3.71 11.20 12.20
N LEU A 221 3.48 11.90 13.32
CA LEU A 221 4.55 12.58 14.07
C LEU A 221 5.61 11.60 14.60
N VAL A 222 5.21 10.37 14.89
CA VAL A 222 6.13 9.29 15.24
C VAL A 222 6.98 8.92 14.02
N SER A 223 6.34 8.59 12.89
CA SER A 223 7.00 8.10 11.68
C SER A 223 7.75 9.17 10.85
N TYR A 224 7.50 10.45 11.10
CA TYR A 224 8.05 11.53 10.30
C TYR A 224 9.58 11.53 10.33
N ARG A 225 10.19 11.53 9.13
CA ARG A 225 11.64 11.41 8.92
C ARG A 225 12.29 10.16 9.53
N ASN A 226 11.51 9.13 9.83
CA ASN A 226 12.00 7.86 10.32
C ASN A 226 11.65 6.72 9.36
N THR A 227 12.67 6.18 8.70
CA THR A 227 12.56 5.04 7.78
C THR A 227 12.46 3.68 8.50
N HIS A 228 12.70 3.63 9.81
CA HIS A 228 12.87 2.40 10.61
C HIS A 228 11.72 2.11 11.59
N ILE A 229 10.71 2.99 11.73
CA ILE A 229 9.71 2.91 12.82
C ILE A 229 8.72 1.74 12.72
N ARG A 230 8.65 1.05 11.58
CA ARG A 230 7.71 -0.06 11.35
C ARG A 230 7.78 -1.17 12.42
N GLU A 231 8.92 -1.36 13.07
CA GLU A 231 9.13 -2.39 14.10
C GLU A 231 8.75 -1.97 15.52
N SER A 232 8.48 -0.67 15.76
CA SER A 232 8.59 -0.08 17.10
C SER A 232 7.29 0.53 17.67
N VAL A 233 6.18 0.37 16.94
CA VAL A 233 4.83 0.70 17.43
C VAL A 233 4.17 -0.62 17.91
N PRO A 234 3.98 -0.84 19.23
CA PRO A 234 3.53 -2.13 19.79
C PRO A 234 2.11 -2.60 19.41
N ASP A 235 1.43 -1.91 18.51
CA ASP A 235 0.00 -2.11 18.18
C ASP A 235 -0.23 -2.90 16.89
N LEU A 236 0.79 -3.53 16.31
CA LEU A 236 0.62 -4.40 15.13
C LEU A 236 -0.03 -5.75 15.46
N HIS A 237 -0.26 -6.05 16.75
CA HIS A 237 -0.79 -7.33 17.18
C HIS A 237 -2.29 -7.22 17.43
N HIS A 238 -3.08 -7.71 16.46
CA HIS A 238 -4.39 -8.40 16.56
C HIS A 238 -5.47 -7.85 15.60
N GLY A 239 -5.73 -8.58 14.51
CA GLY A 239 -7.04 -8.60 13.85
C GLY A 239 -7.09 -9.03 12.38
N ALA A 240 -6.00 -8.84 11.65
CA ALA A 240 -5.72 -9.45 10.35
C ALA A 240 -4.24 -9.84 10.39
N ASN A 241 -3.80 -10.90 9.71
CA ASN A 241 -2.36 -11.18 9.63
C ASN A 241 -1.68 -9.96 8.98
N THR A 242 -1.13 -9.05 9.79
CA THR A 242 -0.42 -7.83 9.35
C THR A 242 0.86 -8.20 8.61
N THR A 243 1.29 -9.44 8.83
CA THR A 243 2.33 -10.18 8.14
C THR A 243 1.75 -11.53 7.78
N VAL A 244 1.76 -11.88 6.50
CA VAL A 244 1.49 -13.26 6.05
C VAL A 244 2.79 -13.88 5.58
N ARG A 245 2.90 -15.20 5.67
CA ARG A 245 3.93 -15.90 4.90
C ARG A 245 3.56 -15.88 3.42
N GLY A 246 4.39 -15.22 2.63
CA GLY A 246 4.39 -15.25 1.17
C GLY A 246 5.60 -16.01 0.63
N VAL A 247 5.78 -15.93 -0.68
CA VAL A 247 6.91 -16.56 -1.38
C VAL A 247 7.57 -15.55 -2.31
N LYS A 248 8.89 -15.38 -2.21
CA LYS A 248 9.71 -14.74 -3.25
C LYS A 248 10.05 -15.80 -4.28
N ILE A 249 9.63 -15.59 -5.52
CA ILE A 249 9.97 -16.41 -6.67
C ILE A 249 11.18 -15.75 -7.34
N CYS A 250 12.34 -16.36 -7.18
CA CYS A 250 13.60 -15.79 -7.64
C CYS A 250 13.74 -15.88 -9.17
N CYS A 251 14.22 -14.79 -9.78
CA CYS A 251 14.58 -14.77 -11.20
C CYS A 251 15.85 -15.58 -11.47
N TYR A 252 16.13 -15.78 -12.76
CA TYR A 252 17.25 -16.59 -13.20
C TYR A 252 18.62 -16.04 -12.74
N GLY A 253 18.81 -14.72 -12.78
CA GLY A 253 20.00 -14.02 -12.28
C GLY A 253 20.26 -14.27 -10.79
N GLU A 254 19.23 -14.12 -9.97
CA GLU A 254 19.27 -14.33 -8.52
C GLU A 254 19.66 -15.77 -8.17
N VAL A 255 19.07 -16.76 -8.84
CA VAL A 255 19.42 -18.17 -8.62
C VAL A 255 20.85 -18.47 -9.06
N LYS A 256 21.29 -17.90 -10.19
CA LYS A 256 22.60 -18.21 -10.77
C LYS A 256 23.77 -17.55 -10.07
N LEU A 257 23.67 -16.26 -9.75
CA LEU A 257 24.77 -15.48 -9.19
C LEU A 257 24.83 -15.56 -7.68
N HIS A 258 23.67 -15.54 -7.02
CA HIS A 258 23.60 -15.57 -5.56
C HIS A 258 23.39 -16.98 -4.99
N GLY A 259 23.13 -17.97 -5.85
CA GLY A 259 22.88 -19.36 -5.42
C GLY A 259 21.58 -19.52 -4.62
N SER A 260 20.67 -18.53 -4.73
CA SER A 260 19.39 -18.52 -4.04
C SER A 260 18.50 -19.68 -4.47
N GLU A 261 17.69 -20.22 -3.55
CA GLU A 261 16.63 -21.15 -3.92
C GLU A 261 15.60 -20.46 -4.84
N ALA A 262 14.98 -21.21 -5.76
CA ALA A 262 14.02 -20.63 -6.70
C ALA A 262 12.74 -20.09 -6.03
N PHE A 263 12.39 -20.64 -4.87
CA PHE A 263 11.22 -20.26 -4.09
C PHE A 263 11.64 -20.08 -2.64
N VAL A 264 11.55 -18.86 -2.13
CA VAL A 264 11.99 -18.51 -0.77
C VAL A 264 10.78 -18.04 0.02
N GLY A 265 10.54 -18.65 1.19
CA GLY A 265 9.50 -18.18 2.10
C GLY A 265 9.86 -16.81 2.67
N VAL A 266 8.93 -15.86 2.59
CA VAL A 266 9.16 -14.47 3.04
C VAL A 266 7.99 -13.96 3.86
N ASP A 267 8.28 -13.09 4.81
CA ASP A 267 7.26 -12.40 5.58
C ASP A 267 6.78 -11.16 4.81
N VAL A 268 5.55 -11.21 4.32
CA VAL A 268 4.93 -10.13 3.55
C VAL A 268 4.03 -9.32 4.46
N THR A 269 4.55 -8.18 4.90
CA THR A 269 3.76 -7.23 5.69
C THR A 269 2.75 -6.49 4.81
N ARG A 270 1.66 -5.97 5.39
CA ARG A 270 0.74 -5.03 4.70
C ARG A 270 1.49 -3.84 4.10
N ALA A 271 2.54 -3.44 4.79
CA ALA A 271 3.44 -2.36 4.45
C ALA A 271 4.29 -2.67 3.20
N ASN A 272 4.67 -3.95 3.01
CA ASN A 272 5.28 -4.46 1.78
C ASN A 272 4.25 -4.45 0.64
N ARG A 273 3.02 -4.93 0.88
CA ARG A 273 1.96 -4.97 -0.15
C ARG A 273 1.64 -3.58 -0.71
N ILE A 274 1.63 -2.53 0.11
CA ILE A 274 1.35 -1.16 -0.36
C ILE A 274 2.53 -0.60 -1.16
N ALA A 275 3.77 -0.84 -0.71
CA ALA A 275 4.94 -0.43 -1.47
C ALA A 275 5.00 -1.11 -2.84
N LEU A 276 4.58 -2.38 -2.90
CA LEU A 276 4.48 -3.15 -4.13
C LEU A 276 3.30 -2.70 -5.04
N GLY A 277 2.28 -2.04 -4.48
CA GLY A 277 1.13 -1.52 -5.21
C GLY A 277 0.02 -2.56 -5.45
N GLU A 278 -0.72 -2.43 -6.56
CA GLU A 278 -1.91 -3.25 -6.83
C GLU A 278 -1.58 -4.73 -7.12
N GLY A 279 -0.46 -5.01 -7.81
CA GLY A 279 -0.09 -6.36 -8.24
C GLY A 279 -1.06 -6.96 -9.26
N SER A 280 -0.90 -8.24 -9.58
CA SER A 280 -1.81 -8.96 -10.48
C SER A 280 -2.14 -10.33 -9.91
N ILE A 281 -3.39 -10.77 -10.06
CA ILE A 281 -3.81 -12.12 -9.68
C ILE A 281 -3.47 -13.08 -10.82
N SER A 282 -2.86 -14.22 -10.50
CA SER A 282 -2.54 -15.27 -11.48
C SER A 282 -3.81 -15.99 -11.98
N PRO A 283 -4.10 -15.99 -13.29
CA PRO A 283 -5.26 -16.72 -13.84
C PRO A 283 -5.19 -18.23 -13.55
N ILE A 284 -4.01 -18.84 -13.70
CA ILE A 284 -3.79 -20.26 -13.34
C ILE A 284 -4.15 -20.53 -11.89
N SER A 285 -3.72 -19.66 -10.96
CA SER A 285 -4.02 -19.83 -9.53
C SER A 285 -5.53 -19.73 -9.22
N VAL A 286 -6.27 -18.93 -9.99
CA VAL A 286 -7.73 -18.83 -9.88
C VAL A 286 -8.39 -20.13 -10.33
N CYS A 287 -7.96 -20.72 -11.44
CA CYS A 287 -8.46 -22.04 -11.89
C CYS A 287 -8.22 -23.13 -10.84
N LEU A 288 -7.09 -23.07 -10.13
CA LEU A 288 -6.76 -24.01 -9.04
C LEU A 288 -7.54 -23.75 -7.74
N GLY A 289 -8.41 -22.74 -7.69
CA GLY A 289 -9.21 -22.40 -6.51
C GLY A 289 -8.43 -21.75 -5.37
N MET A 290 -7.18 -21.34 -5.61
CA MET A 290 -6.35 -20.60 -4.65
C MET A 290 -5.75 -19.36 -5.33
N PRO A 291 -6.50 -18.25 -5.43
CA PRO A 291 -6.00 -17.03 -6.05
C PRO A 291 -4.74 -16.51 -5.34
N ILE A 292 -3.66 -16.33 -6.11
CA ILE A 292 -2.39 -15.77 -5.66
C ILE A 292 -2.13 -14.46 -6.40
N ARG A 293 -1.78 -13.43 -5.63
CA ARG A 293 -1.39 -12.12 -6.13
C ARG A 293 0.13 -12.02 -6.22
N PHE A 294 0.60 -11.53 -7.37
CA PHE A 294 2.01 -11.33 -7.68
C PHE A 294 2.37 -9.85 -7.83
N TRP A 295 3.61 -9.53 -7.43
CA TRP A 295 4.23 -8.23 -7.67
C TRP A 295 5.68 -8.41 -8.12
N LYS A 296 6.09 -7.70 -9.17
CA LYS A 296 7.50 -7.58 -9.52
C LYS A 296 8.24 -6.79 -8.44
N ASP A 297 9.42 -7.27 -8.08
CA ASP A 297 10.28 -6.63 -7.08
C ASP A 297 11.03 -5.43 -7.67
N ARG A 298 10.49 -4.22 -7.46
CA ARG A 298 10.99 -2.96 -8.04
C ARG A 298 12.45 -2.63 -7.70
N ASP A 299 12.99 -3.21 -6.63
CA ASP A 299 14.36 -2.97 -6.16
C ASP A 299 15.31 -4.13 -6.51
N GLY A 300 14.90 -5.05 -7.38
CA GLY A 300 15.70 -6.18 -7.81
C GLY A 300 17.00 -5.78 -8.53
N GLU A 301 18.11 -6.43 -8.19
CA GLU A 301 19.42 -6.19 -8.81
C GLU A 301 19.45 -6.57 -10.31
N PHE A 302 18.62 -7.53 -10.71
CA PHE A 302 18.68 -8.19 -12.03
C PHE A 302 17.71 -7.63 -13.06
N TYR A 303 17.60 -6.31 -13.19
CA TYR A 303 16.84 -5.69 -14.29
C TYR A 303 17.57 -5.70 -15.64
N ARG A 304 18.88 -5.93 -15.61
CA ARG A 304 19.74 -6.05 -16.79
C ARG A 304 20.74 -7.17 -16.56
N ASP A 305 21.23 -7.70 -17.66
CA ASP A 305 22.30 -8.69 -17.64
C ASP A 305 23.58 -8.09 -17.02
N PRO A 306 24.15 -8.74 -16.00
CA PRO A 306 25.43 -8.33 -15.42
C PRO A 306 26.56 -8.39 -16.45
N ALA A 307 27.64 -7.66 -16.19
CA ALA A 307 28.82 -7.70 -17.06
C ALA A 307 29.40 -9.12 -17.13
N GLY A 308 29.57 -9.66 -18.34
CA GLY A 308 30.06 -11.03 -18.56
C GLY A 308 28.99 -12.12 -18.45
N TRP A 309 27.70 -11.76 -18.56
CA TRP A 309 26.60 -12.72 -18.56
C TRP A 309 26.57 -13.55 -19.86
N GLU A 310 27.06 -14.79 -19.78
CA GLU A 310 27.08 -15.76 -20.89
C GLU A 310 26.11 -16.92 -20.63
N GLU A 311 24.85 -16.60 -20.34
CA GLU A 311 23.82 -17.59 -20.06
C GLU A 311 22.74 -17.65 -21.15
N ASN A 312 21.99 -18.74 -21.18
CA ASN A 312 20.95 -19.00 -22.18
C ASN A 312 19.64 -18.20 -21.98
N MET A 313 19.54 -17.45 -20.88
CA MET A 313 18.39 -16.62 -20.55
C MET A 313 18.89 -15.32 -19.92
N THR A 314 18.14 -14.23 -20.06
CA THR A 314 18.46 -12.96 -19.41
C THR A 314 18.33 -13.09 -17.88
N ALA A 315 19.07 -12.26 -17.15
CA ALA A 315 19.11 -12.31 -15.69
C ALA A 315 17.74 -12.03 -15.04
N ASP A 316 16.92 -11.18 -15.65
CA ASP A 316 15.56 -10.84 -15.20
C ASP A 316 14.54 -11.95 -15.50
N SER A 317 14.90 -12.95 -16.31
CA SER A 317 13.95 -13.97 -16.74
C SER A 317 13.38 -14.76 -15.57
N ASN A 318 12.05 -14.88 -15.53
CA ASN A 318 11.34 -15.67 -14.52
C ASN A 318 10.22 -16.52 -15.16
N PRO A 319 10.58 -17.64 -15.82
CA PRO A 319 9.62 -18.46 -16.55
C PRO A 319 8.57 -19.12 -15.64
N ASN A 320 8.89 -19.31 -14.35
CA ASN A 320 7.91 -19.83 -13.39
C ASN A 320 6.73 -18.86 -13.20
N VAL A 321 7.00 -17.56 -13.19
CA VAL A 321 5.96 -16.53 -13.06
C VAL A 321 5.26 -16.30 -14.40
N ALA A 322 6.00 -16.25 -15.51
CA ALA A 322 5.40 -16.07 -16.84
C ALA A 322 4.33 -17.14 -17.12
N SER A 323 4.63 -18.43 -16.87
CA SER A 323 3.65 -19.51 -17.08
C SER A 323 2.45 -19.45 -16.14
N MET A 324 2.59 -18.86 -14.95
CA MET A 324 1.47 -18.66 -14.00
C MET A 324 0.56 -17.49 -14.41
N MET A 325 1.06 -16.56 -15.22
CA MET A 325 0.34 -15.35 -15.65
C MET A 325 -0.26 -15.46 -17.06
N VAL A 326 -0.32 -16.67 -17.60
CA VAL A 326 -0.96 -16.98 -18.89
C VAL A 326 -2.48 -16.75 -18.80
N GLU A 327 -3.05 -16.11 -19.81
CA GLU A 327 -4.50 -15.92 -19.95
C GLU A 327 -5.23 -17.25 -20.14
N THR A 328 -6.18 -17.51 -19.24
CA THR A 328 -6.96 -18.75 -19.19
C THR A 328 -8.37 -18.59 -19.72
N ASP A 329 -8.89 -17.38 -19.92
CA ASP A 329 -10.23 -17.19 -20.48
C ASP A 329 -10.29 -17.74 -21.92
N PRO A 330 -11.05 -18.83 -22.18
CA PRO A 330 -11.14 -19.44 -23.51
C PRO A 330 -11.62 -18.47 -24.59
N SER A 331 -12.40 -17.45 -24.21
CA SER A 331 -12.96 -16.46 -25.13
C SER A 331 -12.02 -15.30 -25.42
N SER A 332 -10.92 -15.16 -24.67
CA SER A 332 -9.96 -14.07 -24.86
C SER A 332 -9.12 -14.26 -26.12
N GLU A 333 -8.84 -13.15 -26.81
CA GLU A 333 -7.90 -13.13 -27.94
C GLU A 333 -6.46 -13.36 -27.49
N SER A 334 -6.12 -13.02 -26.24
CA SER A 334 -4.80 -13.25 -25.65
C SER A 334 -4.65 -14.61 -24.98
N TRP A 335 -5.61 -15.53 -25.16
CA TRP A 335 -5.58 -16.88 -24.58
C TRP A 335 -4.25 -17.58 -24.85
N GLY A 336 -3.70 -18.23 -23.82
CA GLY A 336 -2.43 -18.95 -23.92
C GLY A 336 -1.18 -18.07 -23.86
N TRP A 337 -1.34 -16.74 -23.80
CA TRP A 337 -0.24 -15.80 -23.62
C TRP A 337 -0.26 -15.14 -22.24
N ALA A 338 0.93 -14.94 -21.66
CA ALA A 338 1.08 -13.97 -20.60
C ALA A 338 1.05 -12.56 -21.19
N SER A 339 0.48 -11.60 -20.46
CA SER A 339 0.50 -10.20 -20.90
C SER A 339 1.94 -9.71 -21.09
N LEU A 340 2.16 -8.69 -21.94
CA LEU A 340 3.49 -8.12 -22.15
C LEU A 340 4.17 -7.76 -20.82
N TYR A 341 3.41 -7.22 -19.86
CA TYR A 341 3.92 -6.90 -18.53
C TYR A 341 4.44 -8.14 -17.78
N TRP A 342 3.81 -9.31 -17.92
CA TRP A 342 4.24 -10.56 -17.26
C TRP A 342 5.08 -11.47 -18.15
N ASN A 343 5.50 -11.00 -19.33
CA ASN A 343 6.32 -11.75 -20.28
C ASN A 343 7.69 -11.10 -20.56
N SER A 344 7.97 -9.92 -20.00
CA SER A 344 9.28 -9.26 -20.09
C SER A 344 9.65 -8.57 -18.79
N GLU A 345 10.95 -8.37 -18.54
CA GLU A 345 11.47 -7.59 -17.40
C GLU A 345 10.87 -8.04 -16.07
N ILE A 346 10.79 -9.36 -15.84
CA ILE A 346 10.00 -9.91 -14.72
C ILE A 346 10.73 -9.72 -13.40
N GLY A 347 12.01 -10.11 -13.36
CA GLY A 347 12.81 -10.07 -12.16
C GLY A 347 12.29 -10.99 -11.06
N ASN A 348 12.69 -10.69 -9.83
CA ASN A 348 12.17 -11.35 -8.64
C ASN A 348 10.69 -10.99 -8.46
N VAL A 349 9.89 -11.92 -7.96
CA VAL A 349 8.45 -11.71 -7.79
C VAL A 349 8.01 -12.12 -6.39
N TRP A 350 7.20 -11.26 -5.78
CA TRP A 350 6.58 -11.51 -4.48
C TRP A 350 5.18 -12.11 -4.69
N ALA A 351 4.85 -13.15 -3.94
CA ALA A 351 3.57 -13.87 -4.04
C ALA A 351 2.89 -14.00 -2.68
N VAL A 352 1.60 -13.71 -2.62
CA VAL A 352 0.74 -13.98 -1.44
C VAL A 352 -0.63 -14.48 -1.84
N ARG A 353 -1.28 -15.24 -0.97
CA ARG A 353 -2.69 -15.62 -1.17
C ARG A 353 -3.60 -14.42 -1.01
N GLU A 354 -4.61 -14.34 -1.88
CA GLU A 354 -5.60 -13.28 -1.85
C GLU A 354 -6.48 -13.33 -0.59
N ASP A 355 -6.75 -14.54 -0.08
CA ASP A 355 -7.56 -14.77 1.12
C ASP A 355 -6.85 -14.40 2.45
N GLY A 356 -5.60 -13.91 2.37
CA GLY A 356 -4.83 -13.47 3.54
C GLY A 356 -4.27 -14.60 4.41
N ARG A 357 -4.37 -15.87 3.98
CA ARG A 357 -3.72 -17.00 4.66
C ARG A 357 -2.26 -17.14 4.21
N ASP A 358 -1.51 -17.94 4.97
CA ASP A 358 -0.11 -18.24 4.64
C ASP A 358 -0.01 -19.05 3.34
N LEU A 359 0.96 -18.68 2.52
CA LEU A 359 1.29 -19.33 1.26
C LEU A 359 2.46 -20.29 1.47
N SER A 360 2.25 -21.57 1.19
CA SER A 360 3.29 -22.58 1.27
C SER A 360 4.26 -22.45 0.10
N VAL A 361 5.56 -22.58 0.38
CA VAL A 361 6.61 -22.64 -0.64
C VAL A 361 6.42 -23.86 -1.55
N ASP A 362 6.06 -25.01 -0.96
CA ASP A 362 5.86 -26.26 -1.71
C ASP A 362 4.65 -26.15 -2.66
N ASP A 363 3.57 -25.48 -2.24
CA ASP A 363 2.38 -25.27 -3.09
C ASP A 363 2.73 -24.39 -4.30
N VAL A 364 3.45 -23.27 -4.09
CA VAL A 364 3.87 -22.39 -5.19
C VAL A 364 4.82 -23.11 -6.14
N ALA A 365 5.76 -23.89 -5.61
CA ALA A 365 6.70 -24.67 -6.43
C ALA A 365 5.96 -25.68 -7.31
N MET A 366 4.98 -26.38 -6.74
CA MET A 366 4.14 -27.35 -7.46
C MET A 366 3.28 -26.68 -8.53
N MET A 367 2.65 -25.55 -8.21
CA MET A 367 1.88 -24.74 -9.17
C MET A 367 2.73 -24.27 -10.35
N CYS A 368 3.87 -23.64 -10.08
CA CYS A 368 4.78 -23.17 -11.11
C CYS A 368 5.31 -24.31 -11.98
N CYS A 369 5.61 -25.47 -11.38
CA CYS A 369 6.05 -26.65 -12.11
C CYS A 369 4.96 -27.16 -13.06
N PHE A 370 3.73 -27.28 -12.56
CA PHE A 370 2.59 -27.72 -13.37
C PHE A 370 2.27 -26.75 -14.50
N ALA A 371 2.18 -25.44 -14.19
CA ALA A 371 1.94 -24.41 -15.19
C ALA A 371 2.99 -24.41 -16.30
N ARG A 372 4.28 -24.44 -15.91
CA ARG A 372 5.40 -24.34 -16.85
C ARG A 372 5.67 -25.62 -17.64
N ARG A 373 5.54 -26.79 -17.02
CA ARG A 373 6.00 -28.06 -17.64
C ARG A 373 4.89 -28.88 -18.27
N LYS A 374 3.67 -28.78 -17.75
CA LYS A 374 2.50 -29.48 -18.28
C LYS A 374 1.62 -28.52 -19.07
N MET A 375 1.19 -27.42 -18.46
CA MET A 375 0.17 -26.58 -19.08
C MET A 375 0.68 -25.77 -20.25
N GLN A 376 1.89 -25.22 -20.16
CA GLN A 376 2.48 -24.44 -21.25
C GLN A 376 2.48 -25.20 -22.59
N ARG A 377 2.85 -26.49 -22.60
CA ARG A 377 2.79 -27.33 -23.81
C ARG A 377 1.39 -27.48 -24.37
N MET A 378 0.40 -27.67 -23.49
CA MET A 378 -0.99 -27.83 -23.91
C MET A 378 -1.59 -26.53 -24.45
N PHE A 379 -1.17 -25.37 -23.92
CA PHE A 379 -1.50 -24.07 -24.51
C PHE A 379 -0.88 -23.93 -25.90
N GLU A 380 0.42 -24.23 -26.04
CA GLU A 380 1.16 -24.16 -27.31
C GLU A 380 0.52 -25.06 -28.40
N ASP A 381 0.25 -26.32 -28.09
CA ASP A 381 -0.35 -27.29 -29.03
C ASP A 381 -1.70 -26.78 -29.59
N VAL A 382 -2.55 -26.22 -28.73
CA VAL A 382 -3.88 -25.71 -29.13
C VAL A 382 -3.77 -24.40 -29.90
N MET A 383 -2.78 -23.55 -29.60
CA MET A 383 -2.52 -22.33 -30.37
C MET A 383 -2.06 -22.68 -31.79
N GLU A 384 -1.18 -23.67 -31.94
CA GLU A 384 -0.66 -24.10 -33.25
C GLU A 384 -1.72 -24.82 -34.11
N SER A 385 -2.68 -25.51 -33.49
CA SER A 385 -3.69 -26.30 -34.20
C SER A 385 -4.90 -25.51 -34.74
N GLY A 386 -4.95 -24.18 -34.56
CA GLY A 386 -6.08 -23.35 -34.98
C GLY A 386 -7.29 -23.43 -34.03
N SER A 387 -7.03 -23.19 -32.74
CA SER A 387 -7.92 -23.38 -31.58
C SER A 387 -9.42 -23.12 -31.79
N ARG A 388 -10.27 -24.10 -31.46
CA ARG A 388 -11.71 -23.87 -31.24
C ARG A 388 -11.96 -23.53 -29.76
N LEU A 389 -13.05 -22.82 -29.49
CA LEU A 389 -13.45 -22.45 -28.12
C LEU A 389 -13.59 -23.68 -27.21
N GLU A 390 -14.04 -24.81 -27.75
CA GLU A 390 -14.20 -26.09 -27.03
C GLU A 390 -12.86 -26.68 -26.59
N ASP A 391 -11.82 -26.60 -27.43
CA ASP A 391 -10.49 -27.11 -27.12
C ASP A 391 -9.85 -26.29 -25.99
N ARG A 392 -10.00 -24.95 -26.07
CA ARG A 392 -9.54 -24.03 -25.01
C ARG A 392 -10.22 -24.30 -23.67
N ARG A 393 -11.54 -24.55 -23.68
CA ARG A 393 -12.30 -24.92 -22.46
C ARG A 393 -11.79 -26.21 -21.83
N ARG A 394 -11.55 -27.25 -22.64
CA ARG A 394 -11.00 -28.53 -22.16
C ARG A 394 -9.65 -28.36 -21.48
N ILE A 395 -8.76 -27.50 -22.01
CA ILE A 395 -7.47 -27.23 -21.36
C ILE A 395 -7.65 -26.60 -19.99
N VAL A 396 -8.55 -25.62 -19.87
CA VAL A 396 -8.82 -24.95 -18.57
C VAL A 396 -9.43 -25.93 -17.55
N GLU A 397 -10.32 -26.82 -17.98
CA GLU A 397 -10.91 -27.87 -17.13
C GLU A 397 -9.86 -28.84 -16.58
N LEU A 398 -8.67 -28.95 -17.20
CA LEU A 398 -7.56 -29.76 -16.69
C LEU A 398 -6.76 -29.06 -15.59
N ILE A 399 -6.92 -27.74 -15.39
CA ILE A 399 -6.22 -26.97 -14.37
C ILE A 399 -6.91 -27.19 -13.02
N THR A 400 -6.68 -28.36 -12.43
CA THR A 400 -7.23 -28.76 -11.13
C THR A 400 -6.13 -29.15 -10.17
N TRP A 401 -6.43 -29.06 -8.87
CA TRP A 401 -5.49 -29.48 -7.82
C TRP A 401 -5.12 -30.96 -7.95
N GLU A 402 -6.09 -31.82 -8.28
CA GLU A 402 -5.90 -33.26 -8.47
C GLU A 402 -4.92 -33.55 -9.62
N ASN A 403 -5.11 -32.92 -10.78
CA ASN A 403 -4.24 -33.11 -11.95
C ASN A 403 -2.83 -32.54 -11.73
N MET A 404 -2.73 -31.47 -10.93
CA MET A 404 -1.47 -30.87 -10.52
C MET A 404 -0.69 -31.79 -9.59
N VAL A 405 -1.33 -32.32 -8.54
CA VAL A 405 -0.72 -33.26 -7.59
C VAL A 405 -0.32 -34.56 -8.31
N ALA A 406 -1.20 -35.13 -9.13
CA ALA A 406 -0.88 -36.34 -9.91
C ALA A 406 0.35 -36.12 -10.80
N TYR A 407 0.43 -34.99 -11.50
CA TYR A 407 1.60 -34.66 -12.31
C TYR A 407 2.88 -34.50 -11.48
N TRP A 408 2.77 -33.88 -10.30
CA TRP A 408 3.89 -33.69 -9.39
C TRP A 408 4.43 -35.02 -8.86
N GLU A 409 3.56 -35.98 -8.55
CA GLU A 409 3.93 -37.33 -8.13
C GLU A 409 4.53 -38.14 -9.27
N GLU A 410 3.93 -38.11 -10.47
CA GLU A 410 4.42 -38.78 -11.69
C GLU A 410 5.78 -38.27 -12.17
N ALA A 411 6.00 -36.96 -12.07
CA ALA A 411 7.29 -36.35 -12.39
C ALA A 411 8.41 -36.75 -11.40
N GLY A 412 8.05 -37.50 -10.36
CA GLY A 412 8.88 -37.83 -9.21
C GLY A 412 9.04 -36.59 -8.34
N GLY A 413 8.68 -36.67 -7.06
CA GLY A 413 9.01 -35.66 -6.04
C GLY A 413 10.53 -35.37 -5.87
N ASP A 414 11.36 -35.89 -6.77
CA ASP A 414 12.80 -35.73 -6.98
C ASP A 414 13.19 -34.33 -7.53
N THR A 415 12.21 -33.46 -7.81
CA THR A 415 12.44 -32.00 -7.96
C THR A 415 12.96 -31.36 -6.67
N ARG A 416 12.74 -31.97 -5.49
CA ARG A 416 13.21 -31.46 -4.19
C ARG A 416 14.75 -31.38 -4.10
N GLU A 417 15.49 -32.24 -4.81
CA GLU A 417 16.96 -32.16 -4.89
C GLU A 417 17.47 -31.35 -6.10
N ARG A 418 16.78 -31.38 -7.25
CA ARG A 418 17.18 -30.61 -8.44
C ARG A 418 16.97 -29.10 -8.31
N TYR A 419 16.02 -28.64 -7.48
CA TYR A 419 15.90 -27.22 -7.15
C TYR A 419 16.91 -26.76 -6.09
N LYS A 420 17.47 -27.68 -5.28
CA LYS A 420 18.59 -27.39 -4.35
C LYS A 420 19.96 -27.37 -5.02
N ARG A 421 20.11 -28.05 -6.16
CA ARG A 421 21.33 -28.03 -6.96
C ARG A 421 21.00 -27.56 -8.36
N GLY A 422 21.12 -26.25 -8.60
CA GLY A 422 21.14 -25.71 -9.95
C GLY A 422 22.12 -26.51 -10.81
N ARG A 423 21.61 -27.25 -11.79
CA ARG A 423 22.47 -27.92 -12.77
C ARG A 423 22.12 -27.44 -14.17
N ALA A 424 23.18 -26.97 -14.82
CA ALA A 424 23.31 -26.50 -16.18
C ALA A 424 22.74 -27.48 -17.22
N PRO A 425 22.44 -27.01 -18.45
CA PRO A 425 21.69 -27.78 -19.42
C PRO A 425 22.48 -28.94 -20.05
N TYR A 426 21.66 -29.88 -20.49
CA TYR A 426 21.91 -31.06 -21.31
C TYR A 426 22.94 -30.83 -22.44
N ARG A 427 24.00 -31.64 -22.51
CA ARG A 427 24.89 -31.72 -23.69
C ARG A 427 24.11 -32.34 -24.85
N GLN A 428 23.94 -31.59 -25.95
CA GLN A 428 23.55 -32.18 -27.22
C GLN A 428 24.67 -33.08 -27.75
N GLY A 429 24.25 -34.19 -28.35
CA GLY A 429 25.12 -35.25 -28.85
C GLY A 429 26.11 -34.76 -29.88
N GLY A 430 27.38 -35.09 -29.65
CA GLY A 430 28.40 -35.09 -30.68
C GLY A 430 28.12 -36.26 -31.62
N THR A 431 27.90 -35.91 -32.88
CA THR A 431 27.93 -36.80 -34.04
C THR A 431 29.26 -37.55 -34.09
N ALA A 432 29.19 -38.87 -34.08
CA ALA A 432 30.27 -39.73 -34.50
C ALA A 432 30.15 -39.95 -36.01
N THR A 433 31.05 -39.39 -36.81
CA THR A 433 31.57 -40.08 -38.02
C THR A 433 32.87 -39.44 -38.50
N LEU A 434 33.93 -40.26 -38.46
CA LEU A 434 35.23 -40.26 -39.16
C LEU A 434 36.07 -38.97 -39.22
#